data_AF-A0A512AVA4-F1
#
_entry.id   AF-A0A512AVA4-F1
#
_cell.length_a   1.000
_cell.length_b   1.000
_cell.length_c   1.000
_cell.angle_alpha   90.00
_cell.angle_beta   90.00
_cell.angle_gamma   90.00
#
_symmetry.space_group_name_H-M   'P 1'
#
loop_
_entity.id
_entity.type
_entity.pdbx_description
1 polymer ?
#
loop_
_entity_poly.entity_id
_entity_poly.type
_entity_poly.pdbx_seq_one_letter_code
_entity_poly.pdbx_strand_id
1 'polypeptide(L)'
;MNKFKKIKFLTAVFALLSVSFFVFGQHFSDRELKKNVMPVKNALVTVQQLEPKKFEYNTDKYGQLKLPAGKQYGFIAEDVQKVLPELVRSESRSTRVGKNNYQQATLKSTDLDSMVPLLVAAIQEQQKQIEDLRRQLEAQRN
;
A
#
# COMPACT_ATOMS: atom_id res chain seq x y z
N MET A 1 -6.17 -71.06 -29.90
CA MET A 1 -4.90 -70.76 -29.20
C MET A 1 -4.52 -69.31 -29.43
N ASN A 2 -4.86 -68.37 -28.51
CA ASN A 2 -4.32 -66.99 -28.46
C ASN A 2 -4.93 -66.17 -27.29
N LYS A 3 -5.08 -66.77 -26.10
CA LYS A 3 -5.48 -66.05 -24.87
C LYS A 3 -4.29 -65.38 -24.14
N PHE A 4 -3.08 -65.41 -24.71
CA PHE A 4 -1.87 -64.86 -24.09
C PHE A 4 -1.42 -63.49 -24.62
N LYS A 5 -2.06 -62.91 -25.66
CA LYS A 5 -1.69 -61.57 -26.17
C LYS A 5 -2.44 -60.40 -25.51
N LYS A 6 -3.59 -60.63 -24.88
CA LYS A 6 -4.38 -59.54 -24.25
C LYS A 6 -3.86 -59.09 -22.88
N ILE A 7 -3.02 -59.90 -22.22
CA ILE A 7 -2.50 -59.59 -20.87
C ILE A 7 -1.23 -58.71 -20.92
N LYS A 8 -0.48 -58.70 -22.05
CA LYS A 8 0.68 -57.82 -22.22
C LYS A 8 0.33 -56.39 -22.66
N PHE A 9 -0.94 -56.10 -22.98
CA PHE A 9 -1.36 -54.76 -23.38
C PHE A 9 -1.94 -53.94 -22.21
N LEU A 10 -2.37 -54.60 -21.13
CA LEU A 10 -2.99 -53.92 -19.99
C LEU A 10 -1.96 -53.36 -18.99
N THR A 11 -0.73 -53.89 -18.97
CA THR A 11 0.37 -53.34 -18.16
C THR A 11 1.07 -52.15 -18.81
N ALA A 12 0.83 -51.90 -20.11
CA ALA A 12 1.47 -50.80 -20.84
C ALA A 12 0.74 -49.45 -20.72
N VAL A 13 -0.48 -49.43 -20.16
CA VAL A 13 -1.26 -48.18 -20.00
C VAL A 13 -1.29 -47.69 -18.55
N PHE A 14 -0.92 -48.52 -17.57
CA PHE A 14 -0.88 -48.11 -16.16
C PHE A 14 0.43 -47.45 -15.72
N ALA A 15 1.41 -47.34 -16.63
CA ALA A 15 2.55 -46.45 -16.47
C ALA A 15 2.28 -45.07 -17.10
N LEU A 16 1.02 -44.60 -17.04
CA LEU A 16 0.67 -43.20 -17.23
C LEU A 16 1.19 -42.43 -16.02
N LEU A 17 2.51 -42.20 -16.04
CA LEU A 17 3.19 -41.00 -15.55
C LEU A 17 2.36 -40.16 -14.57
N SER A 18 2.31 -40.57 -13.31
CA SER A 18 2.17 -39.62 -12.21
C SER A 18 3.48 -38.84 -12.12
N VAL A 19 3.68 -37.89 -13.05
CA VAL A 19 4.70 -36.86 -12.87
C VAL A 19 4.24 -36.03 -11.68
N SER A 20 4.70 -36.41 -10.49
CA SER A 20 4.65 -35.52 -9.33
C SER A 20 5.52 -34.32 -9.66
N PHE A 21 4.89 -33.23 -10.10
CA PHE A 21 5.56 -31.94 -10.18
C PHE A 21 5.93 -31.56 -8.74
N PHE A 22 7.20 -31.70 -8.39
CA PHE A 22 7.74 -31.06 -7.19
C PHE A 22 7.63 -29.55 -7.41
N VAL A 23 6.66 -28.91 -6.76
CA VAL A 23 6.59 -27.45 -6.68
C VAL A 23 7.67 -27.01 -5.70
N PHE A 24 8.82 -26.59 -6.21
CA PHE A 24 9.85 -25.94 -5.40
C PHE A 24 9.39 -24.51 -5.11
N GLY A 25 8.94 -24.26 -3.88
CA GLY A 25 8.70 -22.91 -3.39
C GLY A 25 10.03 -22.21 -3.13
N GLN A 26 10.26 -21.08 -3.81
CA GLN A 26 11.38 -20.19 -3.47
C GLN A 26 10.91 -19.24 -2.37
N HIS A 27 11.64 -19.20 -1.24
CA HIS A 27 11.43 -18.21 -0.20
C HIS A 27 12.43 -17.06 -0.40
N PHE A 28 11.91 -15.87 -0.67
CA PHE A 28 12.71 -14.65 -0.70
C PHE A 28 12.51 -13.91 0.62
N SER A 29 13.60 -13.47 1.24
CA SER A 29 13.49 -12.58 2.39
C SER A 29 13.11 -11.17 1.93
N ASP A 30 12.31 -10.46 2.73
CA ASP A 30 11.94 -9.06 2.44
C ASP A 30 13.16 -8.16 2.24
N ARG A 31 14.26 -8.44 2.95
CA ARG A 31 15.54 -7.74 2.80
C ARG A 31 16.17 -7.94 1.42
N GLU A 32 16.08 -9.14 0.85
CA GLU A 32 16.61 -9.43 -0.50
C GLU A 32 15.76 -8.77 -1.60
N LEU A 33 14.46 -8.62 -1.36
CA LEU A 33 13.54 -8.01 -2.32
C LEU A 33 13.65 -6.49 -2.39
N LYS A 34 14.19 -5.85 -1.34
CA LYS A 34 14.30 -4.38 -1.24
C LYS A 34 15.72 -3.91 -1.57
N LYS A 35 15.82 -2.83 -2.36
CA LYS A 35 17.08 -2.15 -2.68
C LYS A 35 17.07 -0.71 -2.16
N ASN A 36 18.25 -0.15 -1.92
CA ASN A 36 18.44 1.24 -1.47
C ASN A 36 17.69 1.56 -0.16
N VAL A 37 17.70 0.64 0.80
CA VAL A 37 17.05 0.83 2.10
C VAL A 37 17.81 1.89 2.91
N MET A 38 17.16 3.03 3.16
CA MET A 38 17.71 4.15 3.91
C MET A 38 16.76 4.56 5.04
N PRO A 39 17.27 5.10 6.16
CA PRO A 39 16.42 5.64 7.21
C PRO A 39 15.64 6.86 6.69
N VAL A 40 14.40 6.99 7.14
CA VAL A 40 13.59 8.20 6.92
C VAL A 40 14.15 9.32 7.80
N LYS A 41 14.39 10.49 7.22
CA LYS A 41 14.98 11.65 7.90
C LYS A 41 14.11 12.89 7.70
N ASN A 42 14.22 13.84 8.60
CA ASN A 42 13.45 15.09 8.63
C ASN A 42 11.93 14.82 8.72
N ALA A 43 11.56 13.66 9.24
CA ALA A 43 10.19 13.19 9.27
C ALA A 43 9.30 14.14 10.08
N LEU A 44 9.79 14.60 11.24
CA LEU A 44 9.05 15.50 12.11
C LEU A 44 8.75 16.84 11.43
N VAL A 45 9.75 17.44 10.78
CA VAL A 45 9.60 18.70 10.07
C VAL A 45 8.64 18.56 8.89
N THR A 46 8.69 17.44 8.18
CA THR A 46 7.78 17.15 7.07
C THR A 46 6.34 17.01 7.55
N VAL A 47 6.08 16.18 8.57
CA VAL A 47 4.71 15.93 9.02
C VAL A 47 4.09 17.14 9.71
N GLN A 48 4.90 18.05 10.28
CA GLN A 48 4.44 19.33 10.82
C GLN A 48 3.86 20.27 9.75
N GLN A 49 4.19 20.07 8.48
CA GLN A 49 3.62 20.85 7.37
C GLN A 49 2.27 20.32 6.89
N LEU A 50 1.89 19.12 7.33
CA LEU A 50 0.64 18.48 6.94
C LEU A 50 -0.47 18.82 7.93
N GLU A 51 -1.69 18.96 7.42
CA GLU A 51 -2.85 19.25 8.24
C GLU A 51 -3.89 18.14 8.14
N PRO A 52 -4.00 17.25 9.14
CA PRO A 52 -5.06 16.26 9.20
C PRO A 52 -6.44 16.95 9.28
N LYS A 53 -7.38 16.46 8.48
CA LYS A 53 -8.74 16.99 8.38
C LYS A 53 -9.77 15.93 8.75
N LYS A 54 -10.90 16.41 9.23
CA LYS A 54 -12.15 15.64 9.30
C LYS A 54 -13.07 16.15 8.21
N PHE A 55 -13.61 15.26 7.39
CA PHE A 55 -14.44 15.64 6.25
C PHE A 55 -15.54 14.61 5.98
N GLU A 56 -16.48 15.00 5.13
CA GLU A 56 -17.50 14.13 4.54
C GLU A 56 -17.47 14.34 3.03
N TYR A 57 -17.63 13.28 2.25
CA TYR A 57 -17.76 13.43 0.81
C TYR A 57 -19.11 14.04 0.46
N ASN A 58 -19.14 14.94 -0.52
CA ASN A 58 -20.38 15.48 -1.06
C ASN A 58 -21.03 14.46 -2.00
N THR A 59 -21.63 13.43 -1.42
CA THR A 59 -22.30 12.34 -2.14
C THR A 59 -23.55 12.81 -2.88
N ASP A 60 -24.18 13.89 -2.44
CA ASP A 60 -25.37 14.46 -3.10
C ASP A 60 -25.00 15.05 -4.46
N LYS A 61 -23.87 15.78 -4.53
CA LYS A 61 -23.39 16.39 -5.77
C LYS A 61 -22.66 15.40 -6.69
N TYR A 62 -22.00 14.39 -6.13
CA TYR A 62 -21.12 13.49 -6.87
C TYR A 62 -21.46 11.99 -6.70
N GLY A 63 -22.73 11.64 -6.53
CA GLY A 63 -23.17 10.26 -6.25
C GLY A 63 -22.72 9.22 -7.28
N GLN A 64 -22.51 9.64 -8.53
CA GLN A 64 -22.01 8.80 -9.61
C GLN A 64 -20.59 8.26 -9.38
N LEU A 65 -19.81 8.90 -8.49
CA LEU A 65 -18.46 8.48 -8.11
C LEU A 65 -18.43 7.37 -7.05
N LYS A 66 -19.59 7.02 -6.46
CA LYS A 66 -19.74 6.01 -5.39
C LYS A 66 -18.76 6.22 -4.25
N LEU A 67 -18.66 7.46 -3.79
CA LEU A 67 -17.78 7.82 -2.68
C LEU A 67 -18.34 7.25 -1.35
N PRO A 68 -17.46 6.93 -0.39
CA PRO A 68 -17.91 6.46 0.92
C PRO A 68 -18.81 7.50 1.61
N ALA A 69 -19.80 7.03 2.37
CA ALA A 69 -20.65 7.89 3.18
C ALA A 69 -20.06 8.13 4.58
N GLY A 70 -20.49 9.22 5.21
CA GLY A 70 -20.19 9.54 6.61
C GLY A 70 -18.85 10.27 6.82
N LYS A 71 -18.58 10.55 8.10
CA LYS A 71 -17.40 11.30 8.56
C LYS A 71 -16.14 10.48 8.43
N GLN A 72 -15.12 11.07 7.84
CA GLN A 72 -13.80 10.48 7.68
C GLN A 72 -12.71 11.39 8.22
N TYR A 73 -11.57 10.79 8.53
CA TYR A 73 -10.33 11.50 8.81
C TYR A 73 -9.35 11.23 7.68
N GLY A 74 -8.60 12.24 7.28
CA GLY A 74 -7.61 12.13 6.22
C GLY A 74 -7.02 13.49 5.91
N PHE A 75 -6.71 13.72 4.64
CA PHE A 75 -6.05 14.93 4.17
C PHE A 75 -6.66 15.41 2.87
N ILE A 76 -6.46 16.68 2.56
CA ILE A 76 -6.69 17.21 1.21
C ILE A 76 -5.47 16.82 0.36
N ALA A 77 -5.70 16.01 -0.68
CA ALA A 77 -4.63 15.44 -1.48
C ALA A 77 -3.74 16.51 -2.13
N GLU A 78 -4.31 17.64 -2.54
CA GLU A 78 -3.57 18.77 -3.12
C GLU A 78 -2.64 19.45 -2.13
N ASP A 79 -2.98 19.46 -0.84
CA ASP A 79 -2.13 20.03 0.20
C ASP A 79 -0.98 19.07 0.54
N VAL A 80 -1.26 17.77 0.63
CA VAL A 80 -0.23 16.75 0.78
C VAL A 80 0.73 16.78 -0.41
N GLN A 81 0.23 16.94 -1.63
CA GLN A 81 1.06 16.95 -2.84
C GLN A 81 2.13 18.05 -2.83
N LYS A 82 1.90 19.17 -2.13
CA LYS A 82 2.88 20.27 -2.01
C LYS A 82 4.08 19.87 -1.14
N VAL A 83 3.91 18.90 -0.24
CA VAL A 83 4.90 18.48 0.76
C VAL A 83 5.49 17.10 0.42
N LEU A 84 4.62 16.14 0.08
CA LEU A 84 4.92 14.73 -0.21
C LEU A 84 4.19 14.29 -1.50
N PRO A 85 4.64 14.77 -2.68
CA PRO A 85 3.99 14.42 -3.94
C PRO A 85 3.95 12.91 -4.23
N GLU A 86 4.93 12.16 -3.74
CA GLU A 86 5.03 10.71 -3.88
C GLU A 86 3.95 9.93 -3.13
N LEU A 87 3.31 10.54 -2.13
CA LEU A 87 2.20 9.94 -1.39
C LEU A 87 0.83 10.26 -2.01
N VAL A 88 0.78 10.96 -3.13
CA VAL A 88 -0.49 11.30 -3.79
C VAL A 88 -0.64 10.49 -5.07
N ARG A 89 -1.71 9.69 -5.13
CA ARG A 89 -2.08 8.90 -6.31
C ARG A 89 -3.20 9.58 -7.06
N SER A 90 -3.20 9.41 -8.38
CA SER A 90 -4.28 9.85 -9.26
C SER A 90 -4.91 8.64 -9.93
N GLU A 91 -6.21 8.46 -9.75
CA GLU A 91 -6.97 7.37 -10.35
C GLU A 91 -7.98 7.95 -11.34
N SER A 92 -8.02 7.40 -12.56
CA SER A 92 -9.05 7.76 -13.53
C SER A 92 -10.25 6.85 -13.36
N ARG A 93 -11.41 7.42 -13.03
CA ARG A 93 -12.69 6.72 -12.96
C ARG A 93 -13.53 7.06 -14.17
N SER A 94 -14.01 6.02 -14.85
CA SER A 94 -14.96 6.16 -15.95
C SER A 94 -16.37 5.92 -15.44
N THR A 95 -17.26 6.88 -15.68
CA THR A 95 -18.67 6.80 -15.28
C THR A 95 -19.56 6.94 -16.51
N ARG A 96 -20.56 6.06 -16.64
CA ARG A 96 -21.51 6.12 -17.74
C ARG A 96 -22.50 7.28 -17.52
N VAL A 97 -22.60 8.18 -18.49
CA VAL A 97 -23.51 9.34 -18.46
C VAL A 97 -24.67 9.20 -19.46
N GLY A 98 -24.62 8.21 -20.36
CA GLY A 98 -25.69 7.91 -21.30
C GLY A 98 -25.51 6.59 -22.04
N LYS A 99 -26.38 6.30 -23.02
CA LYS A 99 -26.24 5.13 -23.90
C LYS A 99 -24.95 5.27 -24.71
N ASN A 100 -23.97 4.42 -24.43
CA ASN A 100 -22.63 4.42 -25.03
C ASN A 100 -21.75 5.66 -24.76
N ASN A 101 -22.12 6.51 -23.78
CA ASN A 101 -21.33 7.69 -23.40
C ASN A 101 -20.74 7.53 -22.01
N TYR A 102 -19.44 7.78 -21.89
CA TYR A 102 -18.65 7.69 -20.67
C TYR A 102 -17.93 9.01 -20.41
N GLN A 103 -17.93 9.45 -19.16
CA GLN A 103 -17.16 10.58 -18.67
C GLN A 103 -16.02 10.05 -17.81
N GLN A 104 -14.81 10.58 -18.03
CA GLN A 104 -13.66 10.29 -17.17
C GLN A 104 -13.52 11.38 -16.13
N ALA A 105 -13.29 10.98 -14.88
CA ALA A 105 -12.95 11.85 -13.78
C ALA A 105 -11.63 11.37 -13.17
N THR A 106 -10.66 12.26 -13.02
CA THR A 106 -9.43 11.98 -12.28
C THR A 106 -9.65 12.33 -10.81
N LEU A 107 -9.46 11.37 -9.93
CA LEU A 107 -9.56 11.55 -8.48
C LEU A 107 -8.18 11.41 -7.86
N LYS A 108 -7.83 12.34 -6.98
CA LYS A 108 -6.61 12.24 -6.19
C LYS A 108 -6.91 11.63 -4.83
N SER A 109 -6.03 10.77 -4.37
CA SER A 109 -6.08 10.14 -3.05
C SER A 109 -4.69 10.15 -2.41
N THR A 110 -4.66 10.19 -1.09
CA THR A 110 -3.41 10.12 -0.32
C THR A 110 -3.14 8.67 0.08
N ASP A 111 -1.89 8.21 -0.07
CA ASP A 111 -1.40 6.94 0.43
C ASP A 111 -1.10 7.03 1.93
N LEU A 112 -2.12 6.70 2.73
CA LEU A 112 -2.01 6.71 4.19
C LEU A 112 -1.12 5.58 4.71
N ASP A 113 -1.04 4.45 4.02
CA ASP A 113 -0.25 3.29 4.45
C ASP A 113 1.25 3.61 4.39
N SER A 114 1.69 4.25 3.30
CA SER A 114 3.08 4.70 3.15
C SER A 114 3.42 5.87 4.09
N MET A 115 2.43 6.57 4.64
CA MET A 115 2.65 7.63 5.62
C MET A 115 2.94 7.09 7.04
N VAL A 116 2.50 5.86 7.36
CA VAL A 116 2.74 5.23 8.68
C VAL A 116 4.24 5.21 9.06
N PRO A 117 5.17 4.70 8.25
CA PRO A 117 6.60 4.72 8.60
C PRO A 117 7.18 6.13 8.74
N LEU A 118 6.64 7.12 8.01
CA LEU A 118 7.03 8.53 8.16
C LEU A 118 6.61 9.07 9.53
N LEU A 119 5.38 8.78 9.98
CA LEU A 119 4.89 9.17 11.30
C LEU A 119 5.70 8.50 12.43
N VAL A 120 6.08 7.23 12.26
CA VAL A 120 6.97 6.53 13.23
C VAL A 120 8.32 7.24 13.34
N ALA A 121 8.94 7.59 12.21
CA ALA A 121 10.20 8.34 12.21
C ALA A 121 10.05 9.72 12.85
N ALA A 122 8.94 10.42 12.62
CA ALA A 122 8.66 11.72 13.23
C ALA A 122 8.57 11.64 14.76
N ILE A 123 7.91 10.60 15.29
CA ILE A 123 7.81 10.35 16.74
C ILE A 123 9.19 10.04 17.32
N GLN A 124 10.02 9.26 16.62
CA GLN A 124 11.39 8.96 17.05
C GLN A 124 12.27 10.22 17.09
N GLU A 125 12.17 11.07 16.06
CA GLU A 125 12.86 12.36 16.01
C GLU A 125 12.40 13.28 17.14
N GLN A 126 11.10 13.35 17.41
CA GLN A 126 10.53 14.12 18.53
C GLN A 126 11.01 13.60 19.89
N GLN A 127 11.03 12.28 20.08
CA GLN A 127 11.50 11.66 21.32
C GLN A 127 12.96 11.98 21.59
N LYS A 128 13.81 11.96 20.55
CA LYS A 128 15.20 12.38 20.66
C LYS A 128 15.34 13.84 21.10
N GLN A 129 14.54 14.75 20.54
CA GLN A 129 14.54 16.16 20.96
C GLN A 129 14.15 16.32 22.44
N ILE A 130 13.17 15.54 22.91
CA ILE A 130 12.75 15.55 24.32
C ILE A 130 13.89 15.08 25.23
N GLU A 131 14.61 14.03 24.86
CA GLU A 131 15.75 13.51 25.62
C GLU A 131 16.91 14.52 25.65
N ASP A 132 17.20 15.17 24.52
CA ASP A 132 18.20 16.22 24.43
C ASP A 132 17.87 17.41 25.34
N LEU A 133 16.61 17.84 25.34
CA LEU A 133 16.14 18.92 26.23
C LEU A 133 16.21 18.54 27.71
N ARG A 134 15.84 17.30 28.07
CA ARG A 134 15.95 16.82 29.47
C ARG A 134 17.39 16.85 29.97
N ARG A 135 18.35 16.41 29.15
CA ARG A 135 19.78 16.45 29.48
C ARG A 135 20.28 17.88 29.69
N GLN A 136 19.85 18.82 28.86
CA GLN A 136 20.21 20.24 29.02
C GLN A 136 19.67 20.81 30.33
N LEU A 137 18.43 20.49 30.70
CA LEU A 137 17.83 20.93 31.96
C LEU A 137 18.54 20.35 33.19
N GLU A 138 18.98 19.08 33.13
CA GLU A 138 19.78 18.47 34.20
C GLU A 138 21.16 19.12 34.32
N ALA A 139 21.81 19.42 33.19
CA ALA A 139 23.10 20.10 33.18
C ALA A 139 23.02 21.54 33.71
N GLN A 140 21.89 22.23 33.53
CA GLN A 140 21.67 23.59 34.07
C GLN A 140 21.33 23.61 35.57
N ARG A 141 21.01 22.45 36.17
CA ARG A 141 20.67 22.33 37.60
C ARG A 141 21.87 22.01 38.48
N ASN A 142 23.00 21.65 37.88
CA ASN A 142 24.28 21.39 38.55
C ASN A 142 25.23 22.60 38.39
#